data_AF-A0A7V9A7R3-F1
#
_entry.id   AF-A0A7V9A7R3-F1
#
_cell.length_a   1.000
_cell.length_b   1.000
_cell.length_c   1.000
_cell.angle_alpha   90.00
_cell.angle_beta   90.00
_cell.angle_gamma   90.00
#
_symmetry.space_group_name_H-M   'P 1'
#
loop_
_entity.id
_entity.type
_entity.pdbx_description
1 polymer ?
#
loop_
_entity_poly.entity_id
_entity_poly.type
_entity_poly.pdbx_seq_one_letter_code
_entity_poly.pdbx_strand_id
1 'polypeptide(L)'
;MRQIGNLTSENHATRFVDYLLTQGIHSKADANSQGEWSVWIHEENQVDQARTELEAFRSNPDDRRYRTAGEEASGIRKMEQLREKERRKNVHEVKHRSVAAGAGLSGAPVTKGIMIICIVIALAGMFASNYSAKDPGLGDQIYGALSFLSPSDLQAYGISPEPNSLRTIERGQVWRLITPAFLHARNGSMAILHVGFNMYMLFMLGPILERRMGSVQFLLLNLGLALAGNLAQGVIPMYIDLYGGNLVQYERFYGGVNFLGYSGVVYGLFGYLWMRSNNDPTFGIMINQSSIIILMMWFFLCWFGMMGGVANLAHTGGLVAGMLMGFIQSMSRR
;
A
#
# COMPACT_ATOMS: atom_id res chain seq x y z
N MET A 1 13.02 12.85 35.44
CA MET A 1 14.09 12.91 36.46
C MET A 1 14.17 14.30 37.06
N ARG A 2 14.27 14.42 38.39
CA ARG A 2 14.39 15.69 39.13
C ARG A 2 15.57 15.65 40.09
N GLN A 3 16.38 16.71 40.14
CA GLN A 3 17.50 16.82 41.07
C GLN A 3 17.00 17.21 42.47
N ILE A 4 17.47 16.50 43.49
CA ILE A 4 17.08 16.75 44.89
C ILE A 4 18.18 17.41 45.71
N GLY A 5 19.45 17.27 45.32
CA GLY A 5 20.56 17.96 45.96
C GLY A 5 21.91 17.32 45.66
N ASN A 6 22.96 17.81 46.33
CA ASN A 6 24.34 17.36 46.14
C ASN A 6 24.91 16.70 47.41
N LEU A 7 25.83 15.75 47.25
CA LEU A 7 26.59 15.10 48.31
C LEU A 7 28.09 15.29 48.07
N THR A 8 28.87 15.43 49.14
CA THR A 8 30.29 15.81 49.08
C THR A 8 31.24 14.67 48.72
N SER A 9 30.75 13.43 48.67
CA SER A 9 31.57 12.24 48.44
C SER A 9 30.81 11.20 47.62
N GLU A 10 31.52 10.51 46.74
CA GLU A 10 31.01 9.35 45.99
C GLU A 10 30.49 8.25 46.91
N ASN A 11 31.18 8.00 48.02
CA ASN A 11 30.79 7.00 49.01
C ASN A 11 29.45 7.36 49.67
N HIS A 12 29.23 8.64 49.97
CA HIS A 12 27.96 9.12 50.53
C HIS A 12 26.85 9.04 49.48
N ALA A 13 27.14 9.43 48.25
CA ALA A 13 26.19 9.35 47.15
C ALA A 13 25.76 7.91 46.87
N THR A 14 26.71 6.97 46.83
CA THR A 14 26.44 5.55 46.60
C THR A 14 25.60 4.95 47.73
N ARG A 15 25.98 5.17 48.99
CA ARG A 15 25.21 4.69 50.14
C ARG A 15 23.80 5.24 50.17
N PHE A 16 23.64 6.53 49.85
CA PHE A 16 22.32 7.14 49.84
C PHE A 16 21.44 6.61 48.69
N VAL A 17 22.00 6.43 47.49
CA VAL A 17 21.29 5.79 46.36
C VAL A 17 20.91 4.34 46.67
N ASP A 18 21.80 3.58 47.32
CA ASP A 18 21.51 2.21 47.78
C ASP A 18 20.32 2.20 48.75
N TYR A 19 20.31 3.10 49.73
CA TYR A 19 19.19 3.25 50.65
C TYR A 19 17.88 3.64 49.97
N LEU A 20 17.91 4.61 49.04
CA LEU A 20 16.71 4.98 48.29
C LEU A 20 16.15 3.79 47.51
N LEU A 21 17.02 2.93 46.97
CA LEU A 21 16.59 1.72 46.28
C LEU A 21 15.87 0.74 47.21
N THR A 22 16.30 0.59 48.48
CA THR A 22 15.59 -0.27 49.45
C THR A 22 14.21 0.28 49.82
N GLN A 23 14.01 1.59 49.69
CA GLN A 23 12.70 2.24 49.84
C GLN A 23 11.84 2.20 48.56
N GLY A 24 12.32 1.56 47.48
CA GLY A 24 11.63 1.54 46.18
C GLY A 24 11.70 2.86 45.41
N ILE A 25 12.66 3.73 45.75
CA ILE A 25 12.89 5.01 45.09
C ILE A 25 14.05 4.86 44.10
N HIS A 26 13.71 4.82 42.81
CA HIS A 26 14.70 4.73 41.75
C HIS A 26 15.44 6.06 41.57
N SER A 27 16.75 6.04 41.79
CA SER A 27 17.60 7.21 41.80
C SER A 27 18.94 6.97 41.13
N LYS A 28 19.61 8.07 40.76
CA LYS A 28 20.95 8.10 40.17
C LYS A 28 21.78 9.20 40.82
N ALA A 29 23.06 8.93 41.04
CA ALA A 29 24.03 9.93 41.45
C ALA A 29 25.06 10.14 40.34
N ASP A 30 25.33 11.39 40.00
CA ASP A 30 26.31 11.79 38.98
C ASP A 30 27.28 12.83 39.56
N ALA A 31 28.56 12.70 39.23
CA ALA A 31 29.56 13.70 39.60
C ALA A 31 29.31 15.01 38.83
N ASN A 32 29.41 16.13 39.53
CA ASN A 32 29.31 17.46 38.95
C ASN A 32 30.70 18.09 38.71
N SER A 33 30.74 19.19 37.97
CA SER A 33 31.98 19.92 37.63
C SER A 33 32.73 20.50 38.82
N GLN A 34 32.15 20.47 40.03
CA GLN A 34 32.71 21.01 41.27
C GLN A 34 33.20 19.91 42.21
N GLY A 35 33.17 18.65 41.80
CA GLY A 35 33.62 17.50 42.61
C GLY A 35 32.58 17.00 43.63
N GLU A 36 31.36 17.53 43.61
CA GLU A 36 30.23 17.01 44.38
C GLU A 36 29.39 16.04 43.52
N TRP A 37 28.49 15.30 44.17
CA TRP A 37 27.64 14.30 43.54
C TRP A 37 26.18 14.73 43.58
N SER A 38 25.60 15.01 42.42
CA SER A 38 24.20 15.38 42.28
C SER A 38 23.31 14.14 42.28
N VAL A 39 22.29 14.10 43.15
CA VAL A 39 21.33 13.01 43.24
C VAL A 39 20.05 13.36 42.50
N TRP A 40 19.60 12.45 41.64
CA TRP A 40 18.45 12.57 40.74
C TRP A 40 17.44 11.46 41.01
N ILE A 41 16.16 11.81 41.06
CA ILE A 41 15.04 10.87 41.26
C ILE A 41 14.29 10.68 39.95
N HIS A 42 13.91 9.44 39.64
CA HIS A 42 13.24 9.10 38.38
C HIS A 42 11.79 9.57 38.35
N GLU A 43 11.02 9.19 39.38
CA GLU A 43 9.58 9.42 39.53
C GLU A 43 9.31 10.75 40.26
N GLU A 44 8.43 11.59 39.71
CA GLU A 44 8.17 12.94 40.26
C GLU A 44 7.43 12.90 41.60
N ASN A 45 6.55 11.93 41.80
CA ASN A 45 5.80 11.74 43.04
C ASN A 45 6.67 11.29 44.24
N GLN A 46 7.90 10.84 44.00
CA GLN A 46 8.85 10.41 45.04
C GLN A 46 9.83 11.51 45.44
N VAL A 47 9.81 12.66 44.77
CA VAL A 47 10.80 13.74 44.96
C VAL A 47 10.75 14.32 46.36
N ASP A 48 9.56 14.59 46.89
CA ASP A 48 9.40 15.22 48.20
C ASP A 48 9.89 14.30 49.32
N GLN A 49 9.51 13.02 49.28
CA GLN A 49 10.01 12.00 50.20
C GLN A 49 11.54 11.89 50.13
N ALA A 50 12.11 11.84 48.92
CA ALA A 50 13.54 11.72 48.74
C ALA A 50 14.32 12.96 49.23
N ARG A 51 13.73 14.16 49.19
CA ARG A 51 14.32 15.36 49.79
C ARG A 51 14.37 15.26 51.31
N THR A 52 13.29 14.81 51.95
CA THR A 52 13.27 14.58 53.40
C THR A 52 14.31 13.55 53.82
N GLU A 53 14.43 12.44 53.09
CA GLU A 53 15.45 11.42 53.35
C GLU A 53 16.88 11.96 53.13
N LEU A 54 17.09 12.84 52.15
CA LEU A 54 18.39 13.46 51.89
C LEU A 54 18.82 14.37 53.04
N GLU A 55 17.90 15.14 53.61
CA GLU A 55 18.15 15.96 54.80
C GLU A 55 18.49 15.09 56.01
N ALA A 56 17.73 14.02 56.23
CA ALA A 56 18.00 13.06 57.30
C ALA A 56 19.37 12.37 57.12
N PHE A 57 19.73 12.00 55.89
CA PHE A 57 21.03 11.43 55.56
C PHE A 57 22.17 12.41 55.84
N ARG A 58 22.03 13.68 55.46
CA ARG A 58 23.05 14.71 55.74
C ARG A 58 23.27 14.94 57.23
N SER A 59 22.22 14.78 58.03
CA SER A 59 22.31 14.96 59.49
C SER A 59 23.07 13.83 60.20
N ASN A 60 22.98 12.60 59.69
CA ASN A 60 23.71 11.44 60.22
C ASN A 60 24.04 10.41 59.11
N PRO A 61 25.08 10.64 58.29
CA PRO A 61 25.41 9.77 57.15
C PRO A 61 25.90 8.37 57.55
N ASP A 62 26.38 8.20 58.78
CA ASP A 62 26.93 6.94 59.29
C ASP A 62 25.92 6.09 60.08
N ASP A 63 24.63 6.46 60.02
CA ASP A 63 23.55 5.66 60.57
C ASP A 63 23.58 4.22 60.01
N ARG A 64 23.27 3.26 60.89
CA ARG A 64 23.25 1.84 60.56
C ARG A 64 22.37 1.56 59.33
N ARG A 65 21.23 2.25 59.18
CA ARG A 65 20.30 2.03 58.06
C ARG A 65 20.91 2.29 56.69
N TYR A 66 21.84 3.23 56.57
CA TYR A 66 22.52 3.53 55.31
C TYR A 66 23.71 2.60 55.05
N ARG A 67 24.37 2.13 56.12
CA ARG A 67 25.51 1.20 56.02
C ARG A 67 25.07 -0.20 55.59
N THR A 68 23.92 -0.67 56.06
CA THR A 68 23.40 -2.01 55.72
C THR A 68 22.63 -2.05 54.40
N ALA A 69 22.22 -0.89 53.86
CA ALA A 69 21.43 -0.82 52.64
C ALA A 69 22.15 -1.36 51.39
N GLY A 70 23.49 -1.34 51.36
CA GLY A 70 24.26 -1.77 50.19
C GLY A 70 24.07 -3.24 49.82
N GLU A 71 23.97 -4.14 50.81
CA GLU A 71 23.75 -5.57 50.56
C GLU A 71 22.34 -5.84 50.00
N GLU A 72 21.34 -5.19 50.58
CA GLU A 72 19.95 -5.28 50.13
C GLU A 72 19.77 -4.68 48.72
N ALA A 73 20.35 -3.50 48.47
CA ALA A 73 20.34 -2.84 47.17
C ALA A 73 20.99 -3.71 46.08
N SER A 74 22.10 -4.40 46.40
CA SER A 74 22.74 -5.36 45.48
C SER A 74 21.81 -6.52 45.12
N GLY A 75 21.09 -7.07 46.11
CA GLY A 75 20.06 -8.08 45.90
C GLY A 75 18.93 -7.60 44.98
N ILE A 76 18.41 -6.40 45.23
CA ILE A 76 17.34 -5.78 44.42
C ILE A 76 17.80 -5.58 42.97
N ARG A 77 18.98 -5.01 42.73
CA ARG A 77 19.54 -4.82 41.38
C ARG A 77 19.69 -6.13 40.62
N LYS A 78 20.18 -7.19 41.29
CA LYS A 78 20.34 -8.51 40.67
C LYS A 78 18.98 -9.09 40.25
N MET A 79 17.96 -8.94 41.09
CA MET A 79 16.60 -9.39 40.80
C MET A 79 15.97 -8.59 39.65
N GLU A 80 16.14 -7.27 39.62
CA GLU A 80 15.67 -6.42 38.51
C GLU A 80 16.36 -6.77 37.19
N GLN A 81 17.67 -7.01 37.20
CA GLN A 81 18.41 -7.45 36.01
C GLN A 81 17.93 -8.81 35.50
N LEU A 82 17.63 -9.76 36.40
CA LEU A 82 17.06 -11.05 36.01
C LEU A 82 15.67 -10.89 35.41
N ARG A 83 14.79 -10.11 36.05
CA ARG A 83 13.44 -9.79 35.54
C ARG A 83 13.48 -9.09 34.19
N GLU A 84 14.40 -8.15 33.98
CA GLU A 84 14.58 -7.47 32.69
C GLU A 84 15.13 -8.43 31.62
N LYS A 85 16.04 -9.35 31.96
CA LYS A 85 16.50 -10.41 31.04
C LYS A 85 15.36 -11.34 30.65
N GLU A 86 14.51 -11.74 31.59
CA GLU A 86 13.32 -12.55 31.30
C GLU A 86 12.29 -11.78 30.47
N ARG A 87 12.05 -10.50 30.80
CA ARG A 87 11.18 -9.63 30.02
C ARG A 87 11.69 -9.49 28.59
N ARG A 88 12.99 -9.32 28.36
CA ARG A 88 13.60 -9.30 27.03
C ARG A 88 13.47 -10.61 26.25
N LYS A 89 13.44 -11.76 26.93
CA LYS A 89 13.17 -13.06 26.27
C LYS A 89 11.72 -13.19 25.83
N ASN A 90 10.79 -12.61 26.59
CA ASN A 90 9.34 -12.66 26.33
C ASN A 90 8.83 -11.48 25.48
N VAL A 91 9.66 -10.46 25.26
CA VAL A 91 9.42 -9.44 24.25
C VAL A 91 9.80 -10.06 22.91
N HIS A 92 8.85 -10.71 22.26
CA HIS A 92 8.92 -10.82 20.82
C HIS A 92 8.90 -9.42 20.26
N GLU A 93 9.96 -9.07 19.53
CA GLU A 93 9.98 -7.89 18.69
C GLU A 93 8.74 -8.00 17.79
N VAL A 94 7.67 -7.29 18.13
CA VAL A 94 6.64 -6.98 17.15
C VAL A 94 7.43 -6.13 16.17
N LYS A 95 7.93 -6.76 15.11
CA LYS A 95 8.43 -6.02 13.96
C LYS A 95 7.34 -5.01 13.71
N HIS A 96 7.62 -3.75 14.03
CA HIS A 96 6.94 -2.64 13.41
C HIS A 96 7.18 -2.91 11.94
N ARG A 97 6.22 -3.59 11.29
CA ARG A 97 6.08 -3.57 9.86
C ARG A 97 5.83 -2.12 9.60
N SER A 98 6.93 -1.40 9.40
CA SER A 98 6.94 -0.08 8.87
C SER A 98 5.94 -0.12 7.72
N VAL A 99 4.92 0.72 7.84
CA VAL A 99 4.09 1.15 6.72
C VAL A 99 5.00 2.03 5.85
N ALA A 100 6.12 1.47 5.42
CA ALA A 100 7.03 2.05 4.46
C ALA A 100 6.43 1.78 3.09
N ALA A 101 6.46 2.80 2.25
CA ALA A 101 6.17 2.71 0.83
C ALA A 101 6.78 1.42 0.26
N GLY A 102 5.93 0.54 -0.28
CA GLY A 102 6.36 -0.72 -0.89
C GLY A 102 6.74 -1.81 0.10
N ALA A 103 5.79 -2.29 0.90
CA ALA A 103 5.84 -3.69 1.33
C ALA A 103 5.82 -4.53 0.04
N GLY A 104 7.00 -4.99 -0.38
CA GLY A 104 7.24 -5.59 -1.70
C GLY A 104 6.32 -6.77 -2.03
N LEU A 105 6.58 -7.46 -3.13
CA LEU A 105 5.68 -8.52 -3.65
C LEU A 105 5.57 -9.79 -2.76
N SER A 106 6.13 -9.78 -1.55
CA SER A 106 5.97 -10.86 -0.58
C SER A 106 4.54 -10.87 -0.01
N GLY A 107 3.90 -12.03 -0.04
CA GLY A 107 2.49 -12.20 0.35
C GLY A 107 1.48 -11.62 -0.65
N ALA A 108 1.88 -11.36 -1.90
CA ALA A 108 1.01 -10.85 -2.97
C ALA A 108 1.16 -11.67 -4.27
N PRO A 109 0.84 -12.98 -4.25
CA PRO A 109 1.03 -13.87 -5.39
C PRO A 109 0.21 -13.47 -6.63
N VAL A 110 -1.01 -12.98 -6.48
CA VAL A 110 -1.87 -12.59 -7.61
C VAL A 110 -1.33 -11.32 -8.26
N THR A 111 -0.95 -10.32 -7.46
CA THR A 111 -0.31 -9.11 -7.97
C THR A 111 0.94 -9.45 -8.77
N LYS A 112 1.81 -10.30 -8.22
CA LYS A 112 3.02 -10.77 -8.90
C LYS A 112 2.71 -11.52 -10.20
N GLY A 113 1.74 -12.42 -10.15
CA GLY A 113 1.33 -13.21 -11.32
C GLY A 113 0.83 -12.32 -12.46
N ILE A 114 -0.06 -11.38 -12.16
CA ILE A 114 -0.59 -10.42 -13.13
C ILE A 114 0.53 -9.57 -13.73
N MET A 115 1.45 -9.07 -12.91
CA MET A 115 2.59 -8.30 -13.39
C MET A 115 3.45 -9.12 -14.37
N ILE A 116 3.79 -10.36 -14.02
CA ILE A 116 4.57 -11.25 -14.88
C ILE A 116 3.83 -11.50 -16.19
N ILE A 117 2.54 -11.83 -16.14
CA ILE A 117 1.71 -12.09 -17.34
C ILE A 117 1.71 -10.86 -18.27
N CYS A 118 1.43 -9.67 -17.73
CA CYS A 118 1.41 -8.43 -18.50
C CYS A 118 2.78 -8.13 -19.14
N ILE A 119 3.87 -8.29 -18.37
CA ILE A 119 5.23 -8.03 -18.87
C ILE A 119 5.62 -9.03 -19.96
N VAL A 120 5.37 -10.32 -19.75
CA VAL A 120 5.68 -11.36 -20.74
C VAL A 120 4.91 -11.14 -22.04
N ILE A 121 3.60 -10.85 -21.96
CA ILE A 121 2.79 -10.55 -23.13
C ILE A 121 3.25 -9.27 -23.82
N ALA A 122 3.59 -8.22 -23.06
CA ALA A 122 4.13 -6.98 -23.61
C ALA A 122 5.45 -7.22 -24.38
N LEU A 123 6.39 -7.96 -23.79
CA LEU A 123 7.66 -8.31 -24.43
C LEU A 123 7.47 -9.18 -25.68
N ALA A 124 6.60 -10.19 -25.63
CA ALA A 124 6.25 -10.99 -26.80
C ALA A 124 5.64 -10.11 -27.91
N GLY A 125 4.79 -9.16 -27.53
CA GLY A 125 4.25 -8.17 -28.45
C GLY A 125 5.31 -7.26 -29.08
N MET A 126 6.29 -6.79 -28.30
CA MET A 126 7.34 -5.88 -28.80
C MET A 126 8.36 -6.58 -29.69
N PHE A 127 8.78 -7.80 -29.32
CA PHE A 127 9.95 -8.47 -29.93
C PHE A 127 9.62 -9.68 -30.81
N ALA A 128 8.39 -10.23 -30.72
CA ALA A 128 7.98 -11.39 -31.50
C ALA A 128 6.80 -11.09 -32.44
N SER A 129 6.48 -9.81 -32.69
CA SER A 129 5.51 -9.41 -33.72
C SER A 129 6.22 -9.10 -35.03
N ASN A 130 5.66 -9.57 -36.14
CA ASN A 130 6.11 -9.26 -37.51
C ASN A 130 5.21 -8.21 -38.17
N TYR A 131 4.09 -7.85 -37.55
CA TYR A 131 3.11 -6.88 -38.05
C TYR A 131 2.60 -7.20 -39.47
N SER A 132 2.64 -8.49 -39.84
CA SER A 132 2.22 -9.00 -41.14
C SER A 132 0.89 -9.74 -41.00
N ALA A 133 -0.09 -9.36 -41.83
CA ALA A 133 -1.37 -10.07 -41.89
C ALA A 133 -1.26 -11.46 -42.55
N LYS A 134 -0.25 -11.67 -43.41
CA LYS A 134 -0.05 -12.93 -44.13
C LYS A 134 0.83 -13.93 -43.38
N ASP A 135 1.74 -13.42 -42.56
CA ASP A 135 2.69 -14.22 -41.79
C ASP A 135 2.89 -13.61 -40.38
N PRO A 136 1.88 -13.76 -39.50
CA PRO A 136 1.87 -13.12 -38.20
C PRO A 136 2.90 -13.77 -37.26
N GLY A 137 3.73 -12.94 -36.64
CA GLY A 137 4.66 -13.40 -35.60
C GLY A 137 3.90 -13.90 -34.36
N LEU A 138 4.62 -14.57 -33.46
CA LEU A 138 4.04 -15.07 -32.19
C LEU A 138 3.33 -13.95 -31.40
N GLY A 139 3.92 -12.76 -31.36
CA GLY A 139 3.34 -11.58 -30.72
C GLY A 139 2.02 -11.14 -31.36
N ASP A 140 1.92 -11.19 -32.69
CA ASP A 140 0.68 -10.87 -33.41
C ASP A 140 -0.42 -11.88 -33.12
N GLN A 141 -0.07 -13.16 -33.05
CA GLN A 141 -1.00 -14.24 -32.72
C GLN A 141 -1.52 -14.10 -31.28
N ILE A 142 -0.64 -13.85 -30.31
CA ILE A 142 -1.02 -13.61 -28.91
C ILE A 142 -1.97 -12.41 -28.82
N TYR A 143 -1.64 -11.28 -29.46
CA TYR A 143 -2.49 -10.10 -29.42
C TYR A 143 -3.83 -10.34 -30.12
N GLY A 144 -3.83 -11.01 -31.27
CA GLY A 144 -5.05 -11.37 -31.97
C GLY A 144 -5.95 -12.32 -31.18
N ALA A 145 -5.37 -13.23 -30.39
CA ALA A 145 -6.11 -14.16 -29.53
C ALA A 145 -6.73 -13.48 -28.30
N LEU A 146 -6.06 -12.45 -27.77
CA LEU A 146 -6.42 -11.81 -26.50
C LEU A 146 -7.15 -10.45 -26.66
N SER A 147 -7.15 -9.85 -27.85
CA SER A 147 -7.85 -8.58 -28.13
C SER A 147 -9.37 -8.73 -28.01
N PHE A 148 -10.10 -7.61 -27.90
CA PHE A 148 -11.55 -7.64 -27.70
C PHE A 148 -12.30 -8.28 -28.88
N LEU A 149 -11.85 -7.97 -30.11
CA LEU A 149 -12.26 -8.64 -31.34
C LEU A 149 -11.11 -9.48 -31.91
N SER A 150 -11.48 -10.54 -32.65
CA SER A 150 -10.50 -11.25 -33.48
C SER A 150 -9.97 -10.34 -34.60
N PRO A 151 -8.76 -10.56 -35.15
CA PRO A 151 -8.23 -9.71 -36.22
C PRO A 151 -9.16 -9.60 -37.44
N SER A 152 -9.80 -10.71 -37.82
CA SER A 152 -10.75 -10.75 -38.95
C SER A 152 -12.05 -10.01 -38.63
N ASP A 153 -12.60 -10.20 -37.43
CA ASP A 153 -13.82 -9.48 -37.03
C ASP A 153 -13.55 -8.00 -36.77
N LEU A 154 -12.35 -7.61 -36.33
CA LEU A 154 -11.94 -6.22 -36.18
C LEU A 154 -11.85 -5.51 -37.54
N GLN A 155 -11.28 -6.18 -38.56
CA GLN A 155 -11.28 -5.65 -39.93
C GLN A 155 -12.70 -5.49 -40.45
N ALA A 156 -13.57 -6.48 -40.21
CA ALA A 156 -14.98 -6.42 -40.60
C ALA A 156 -15.74 -5.31 -39.84
N TYR A 157 -15.45 -5.09 -38.57
CA TYR A 157 -16.07 -4.03 -37.75
C TYR A 157 -15.85 -2.66 -38.36
N GLY A 158 -14.62 -2.35 -38.78
CA GLY A 158 -14.27 -1.02 -39.34
C GLY A 158 -14.88 -0.69 -40.70
N ILE A 159 -15.50 -1.65 -41.39
CA ILE A 159 -16.12 -1.46 -42.72
C ILE A 159 -17.60 -1.86 -42.77
N SER A 160 -18.14 -2.39 -41.68
CA SER A 160 -19.54 -2.86 -41.63
C SER A 160 -20.49 -1.67 -41.52
N PRO A 161 -21.60 -1.63 -42.29
CA PRO A 161 -22.65 -0.63 -42.09
C PRO A 161 -23.38 -0.82 -40.75
N GLU A 162 -23.36 -2.03 -40.21
CA GLU A 162 -23.92 -2.41 -38.91
C GLU A 162 -22.81 -3.08 -38.09
N PRO A 163 -21.93 -2.31 -37.44
CA PRO A 163 -20.81 -2.87 -36.68
C PRO A 163 -21.31 -3.53 -35.39
N ASN A 164 -20.86 -4.77 -35.13
CA ASN A 164 -21.15 -5.50 -33.89
C ASN A 164 -19.84 -5.79 -33.14
N SER A 165 -19.65 -5.12 -32.00
CA SER A 165 -18.44 -5.27 -31.18
C SER A 165 -18.37 -6.59 -30.41
N LEU A 166 -19.49 -7.31 -30.30
CA LEU A 166 -19.61 -8.58 -29.59
C LEU A 166 -19.48 -9.80 -30.52
N ARG A 167 -19.38 -9.60 -31.84
CA ARG A 167 -19.40 -10.69 -32.85
C ARG A 167 -18.45 -11.86 -32.53
N THR A 168 -17.21 -11.59 -32.11
CA THR A 168 -16.27 -12.66 -31.75
C THR A 168 -16.64 -13.38 -30.45
N ILE A 169 -17.19 -12.64 -29.48
CA ILE A 169 -17.59 -13.14 -28.17
C ILE A 169 -18.84 -14.02 -28.29
N GLU A 170 -19.81 -13.62 -29.12
CA GLU A 170 -21.03 -14.39 -29.44
C GLU A 170 -20.72 -15.77 -30.04
N ARG A 171 -19.56 -15.90 -30.70
CA ARG A 171 -19.04 -17.18 -31.22
C ARG A 171 -18.32 -18.04 -30.17
N GLY A 172 -18.39 -17.68 -28.89
CA GLY A 172 -17.88 -18.46 -27.77
C GLY A 172 -16.50 -18.05 -27.23
N GLN A 173 -15.85 -17.00 -27.79
CA GLN A 173 -14.55 -16.53 -27.32
C GLN A 173 -14.66 -15.60 -26.10
N VAL A 174 -15.31 -16.09 -25.03
CA VAL A 174 -15.72 -15.29 -23.86
C VAL A 174 -14.56 -14.70 -23.06
N TRP A 175 -13.36 -15.28 -23.16
CA TRP A 175 -12.16 -14.73 -22.49
C TRP A 175 -11.82 -13.31 -22.95
N ARG A 176 -12.23 -12.92 -24.17
CA ARG A 176 -12.02 -11.58 -24.74
C ARG A 176 -12.71 -10.46 -23.97
N LEU A 177 -13.65 -10.79 -23.08
CA LEU A 177 -14.22 -9.85 -22.13
C LEU A 177 -13.23 -9.40 -21.05
N ILE A 178 -12.18 -10.17 -20.80
CA ILE A 178 -11.18 -9.91 -19.76
C ILE A 178 -9.80 -9.65 -20.37
N THR A 179 -9.38 -10.46 -21.34
CA THR A 179 -8.00 -10.53 -21.81
C THR A 179 -7.39 -9.23 -22.38
N PRO A 180 -8.15 -8.28 -22.96
CA PRO A 180 -7.59 -6.99 -23.38
C PRO A 180 -6.88 -6.22 -22.27
N ALA A 181 -7.26 -6.44 -21.00
CA ALA A 181 -6.63 -5.81 -19.85
C ALA A 181 -5.16 -6.19 -19.69
N PHE A 182 -4.72 -7.36 -20.18
CA PHE A 182 -3.33 -7.82 -20.07
C PHE A 182 -2.44 -7.38 -21.24
N LEU A 183 -3.04 -6.89 -22.33
CA LEU A 183 -2.31 -6.41 -23.51
C LEU A 183 -1.75 -5.00 -23.26
N HIS A 184 -0.60 -4.67 -23.86
CA HIS A 184 0.02 -3.35 -23.74
C HIS A 184 0.48 -2.85 -25.12
N ALA A 185 0.85 -1.57 -25.21
CA ALA A 185 1.32 -1.03 -26.48
C ALA A 185 2.61 -1.76 -26.91
N ARG A 186 2.66 -2.22 -28.17
CA ARG A 186 3.75 -3.06 -28.71
C ARG A 186 4.82 -2.26 -29.45
N ASN A 187 4.48 -1.08 -29.94
CA ASN A 187 5.35 -0.22 -30.73
C ASN A 187 5.15 1.25 -30.35
N GLY A 188 6.07 2.09 -30.81
CA GLY A 188 6.08 3.53 -30.54
C GLY A 188 6.78 3.91 -29.24
N SER A 189 7.00 5.21 -29.07
CA SER A 189 7.72 5.80 -27.92
C SER A 189 7.04 5.52 -26.57
N MET A 190 5.73 5.24 -26.58
CA MET A 190 4.94 5.01 -25.37
C MET A 190 4.83 3.54 -24.96
N ALA A 191 5.36 2.59 -25.75
CA ALA A 191 5.19 1.16 -25.51
C ALA A 191 5.69 0.72 -24.13
N ILE A 192 6.95 1.07 -23.82
CA ILE A 192 7.60 0.75 -22.54
C ILE A 192 6.97 1.56 -21.40
N LEU A 193 6.71 2.85 -21.62
CA LEU A 193 6.10 3.72 -20.60
C LEU A 193 4.71 3.20 -20.21
N HIS A 194 3.91 2.74 -21.16
CA HIS A 194 2.55 2.25 -20.90
C HIS A 194 2.55 1.02 -19.98
N VAL A 195 3.33 -0.02 -20.31
CA VAL A 195 3.43 -1.21 -19.44
C VAL A 195 4.12 -0.87 -18.12
N GLY A 196 5.20 -0.10 -18.14
CA GLY A 196 5.96 0.29 -16.94
C GLY A 196 5.09 1.05 -15.94
N PHE A 197 4.33 2.04 -16.41
CA PHE A 197 3.44 2.83 -15.56
C PHE A 197 2.30 1.98 -14.98
N ASN A 198 1.64 1.14 -15.78
CA ASN A 198 0.58 0.26 -15.28
C ASN A 198 1.11 -0.70 -14.21
N MET A 199 2.28 -1.30 -14.43
CA MET A 199 2.88 -2.23 -13.49
C MET A 199 3.38 -1.54 -12.22
N TYR A 200 3.90 -0.32 -12.34
CA TYR A 200 4.23 0.53 -11.19
C TYR A 200 2.99 0.82 -10.34
N MET A 201 1.89 1.25 -10.97
CA MET A 201 0.65 1.53 -10.27
C MET A 201 0.06 0.28 -9.60
N LEU A 202 0.08 -0.86 -10.29
CA LEU A 202 -0.33 -2.14 -9.72
C LEU A 202 0.59 -2.57 -8.57
N PHE A 203 1.90 -2.34 -8.65
CA PHE A 203 2.83 -2.61 -7.56
C PHE A 203 2.55 -1.74 -6.32
N MET A 204 2.13 -0.49 -6.51
CA MET A 204 1.80 0.41 -5.41
C MET A 204 0.50 0.03 -4.70
N LEU A 205 -0.54 -0.38 -5.45
CA LEU A 205 -1.88 -0.64 -4.90
C LEU A 205 -2.12 -2.13 -4.59
N GLY A 206 -1.69 -3.01 -5.49
CA GLY A 206 -2.02 -4.43 -5.51
C GLY A 206 -1.60 -5.17 -4.25
N PRO A 207 -0.32 -5.13 -3.82
CA PRO A 207 0.12 -5.88 -2.64
C PRO A 207 -0.55 -5.42 -1.35
N ILE A 208 -0.89 -4.14 -1.25
CA ILE A 208 -1.62 -3.58 -0.09
C ILE A 208 -3.04 -4.16 -0.04
N LEU A 209 -3.76 -4.10 -1.17
CA LEU A 209 -5.12 -4.62 -1.26
C LEU A 209 -5.15 -6.14 -1.10
N GLU A 210 -4.29 -6.87 -1.81
CA GLU A 210 -4.24 -8.32 -1.80
C GLU A 210 -4.01 -8.89 -0.39
N ARG A 211 -3.06 -8.32 0.36
CA ARG A 211 -2.81 -8.75 1.75
C ARG A 211 -3.97 -8.41 2.68
N ARG A 212 -4.74 -7.36 2.37
CA ARG A 212 -5.87 -6.93 3.21
C ARG A 212 -7.12 -7.76 2.99
N MET A 213 -7.43 -8.12 1.74
CA MET A 213 -8.67 -8.84 1.40
C MET A 213 -8.48 -10.34 1.13
N GLY A 214 -7.24 -10.79 0.93
CA GLY A 214 -6.92 -12.15 0.49
C GLY A 214 -6.80 -12.26 -1.03
N SER A 215 -5.95 -13.18 -1.49
CA SER A 215 -5.63 -13.36 -2.90
C SER A 215 -6.83 -13.71 -3.79
N VAL A 216 -7.77 -14.52 -3.29
CA VAL A 216 -8.96 -14.93 -4.07
C VAL A 216 -9.88 -13.73 -4.31
N GLN A 217 -10.20 -12.99 -3.25
CA GLN A 217 -11.04 -11.79 -3.33
C GLN A 217 -10.39 -10.73 -4.20
N PHE A 218 -9.06 -10.56 -4.07
CA PHE A 218 -8.31 -9.64 -4.92
C PHE A 218 -8.35 -10.07 -6.39
N LEU A 219 -8.19 -11.36 -6.71
CA LEU A 219 -8.31 -11.86 -8.07
C LEU A 219 -9.71 -11.60 -8.64
N LEU A 220 -10.77 -11.92 -7.90
CA LEU A 220 -12.16 -11.66 -8.32
C LEU A 220 -12.42 -10.18 -8.55
N LEU A 221 -11.89 -9.31 -7.68
CA LEU A 221 -11.95 -7.87 -7.85
C LEU A 221 -11.29 -7.44 -9.17
N ASN A 222 -10.07 -7.90 -9.45
CA ASN A 222 -9.37 -7.55 -10.69
C ASN A 222 -10.13 -8.04 -11.93
N LEU A 223 -10.70 -9.26 -11.90
CA LEU A 223 -11.51 -9.79 -13.00
C LEU A 223 -12.80 -8.98 -13.21
N GLY A 224 -13.51 -8.61 -12.14
CA GLY A 224 -14.71 -7.79 -12.22
C GLY A 224 -14.44 -6.38 -12.75
N LEU A 225 -13.31 -5.78 -12.34
CA LEU A 225 -12.88 -4.47 -12.84
C LEU A 225 -12.44 -4.52 -14.31
N ALA A 226 -11.73 -5.58 -14.71
CA ALA A 226 -11.36 -5.80 -16.11
C ALA A 226 -12.61 -5.95 -16.98
N LEU A 227 -13.59 -6.74 -16.53
CA LEU A 227 -14.87 -6.91 -17.21
C LEU A 227 -15.59 -5.56 -17.36
N ALA A 228 -15.75 -4.81 -16.27
CA ALA A 228 -16.44 -3.52 -16.28
C ALA A 228 -15.77 -2.51 -17.21
N GLY A 229 -14.44 -2.38 -17.14
CA GLY A 229 -13.67 -1.48 -18.00
C GLY A 229 -13.75 -1.89 -19.48
N ASN A 230 -13.58 -3.18 -19.78
CA ASN A 230 -13.60 -3.66 -21.16
C ASN A 230 -15.00 -3.57 -21.79
N LEU A 231 -16.07 -3.84 -21.03
CA LEU A 231 -17.44 -3.63 -21.49
C LEU A 231 -17.72 -2.14 -21.71
N ALA A 232 -17.29 -1.27 -20.78
CA ALA A 232 -17.46 0.16 -20.94
C ALA A 232 -16.76 0.67 -22.21
N GLN A 233 -15.55 0.19 -22.50
CA GLN A 233 -14.78 0.61 -23.66
C GLN A 233 -15.28 0.02 -24.98
N GLY A 234 -15.56 -1.29 -25.01
CA GLY A 234 -15.83 -2.03 -26.24
C GLY A 234 -17.31 -2.14 -26.61
N VAL A 235 -18.23 -1.86 -25.70
CA VAL A 235 -19.67 -2.12 -25.90
C VAL A 235 -20.53 -0.87 -25.80
N ILE A 236 -20.25 0.04 -24.87
CA ILE A 236 -21.03 1.29 -24.72
C ILE A 236 -21.08 2.12 -26.01
N PRO A 237 -19.98 2.32 -26.77
CA PRO A 237 -20.03 3.11 -28.00
C PRO A 237 -21.06 2.59 -28.99
N MET A 238 -21.03 1.27 -29.27
CA MET A 238 -21.99 0.60 -30.16
C MET A 238 -23.45 0.87 -29.76
N TYR A 239 -23.77 0.82 -28.45
CA TYR A 239 -25.13 1.13 -27.98
C TYR A 239 -25.50 2.60 -28.12
N ILE A 240 -24.57 3.52 -27.85
CA ILE A 240 -24.87 4.95 -28.00
C ILE A 240 -25.18 5.29 -29.46
N ASP A 241 -24.42 4.71 -30.39
CA ASP A 241 -24.64 4.90 -31.83
C ASP A 241 -25.99 4.31 -32.29
N LEU A 242 -26.38 3.14 -31.76
CA LEU A 242 -27.70 2.51 -32.00
C LEU A 242 -28.88 3.41 -31.59
N TYR A 243 -28.74 4.24 -30.56
CA TYR A 243 -29.79 5.15 -30.07
C TYR A 243 -29.64 6.58 -30.59
N GLY A 244 -28.89 6.78 -31.68
CA GLY A 244 -28.77 8.08 -32.37
C GLY A 244 -27.79 9.05 -31.71
N GLY A 245 -26.99 8.61 -30.75
CA GLY A 245 -25.83 9.39 -30.29
C GLY A 245 -24.72 9.26 -31.33
N ASN A 246 -24.29 10.35 -31.96
CA ASN A 246 -23.26 10.30 -33.00
C ASN A 246 -21.86 10.29 -32.37
N LEU A 247 -21.54 9.23 -31.61
CA LEU A 247 -20.24 9.08 -30.93
C LEU A 247 -19.21 8.31 -31.77
N VAL A 248 -19.61 7.61 -32.85
CA VAL A 248 -18.70 6.97 -33.81
C VAL A 248 -17.56 7.91 -34.22
N GLN A 249 -17.86 9.19 -34.47
CA GLN A 249 -16.86 10.19 -34.87
C GLN A 249 -15.76 10.40 -33.81
N TYR A 250 -16.04 10.05 -32.56
CA TYR A 250 -15.13 10.16 -31.42
C TYR A 250 -14.61 8.81 -30.91
N GLU A 251 -14.81 7.70 -31.64
CA GLU A 251 -14.27 6.39 -31.26
C GLU A 251 -12.75 6.46 -31.00
N ARG A 252 -12.06 7.32 -31.76
CA ARG A 252 -10.62 7.55 -31.64
C ARG A 252 -10.20 8.21 -30.32
N PHE A 253 -11.13 8.85 -29.61
CA PHE A 253 -10.85 9.68 -28.42
C PHE A 253 -11.44 9.12 -27.12
N TYR A 254 -12.54 8.36 -27.17
CA TYR A 254 -13.25 7.95 -25.95
C TYR A 254 -13.51 6.45 -25.81
N GLY A 255 -13.82 5.73 -26.89
CA GLY A 255 -14.45 4.42 -26.84
C GLY A 255 -14.28 3.62 -28.13
N GLY A 256 -14.14 2.30 -28.08
CA GLY A 256 -14.04 1.51 -29.31
C GLY A 256 -13.51 0.11 -29.04
N VAL A 257 -13.42 -0.71 -30.09
CA VAL A 257 -13.06 -2.13 -30.01
C VAL A 257 -11.55 -2.41 -30.05
N ASN A 258 -10.74 -1.43 -30.47
CA ASN A 258 -9.28 -1.54 -30.52
C ASN A 258 -8.63 -0.86 -29.31
N PHE A 259 -8.64 -1.55 -28.18
CA PHE A 259 -8.08 -1.07 -26.92
C PHE A 259 -7.31 -2.17 -26.20
N LEU A 260 -6.44 -1.74 -25.30
CA LEU A 260 -5.58 -2.61 -24.51
C LEU A 260 -5.09 -1.86 -23.26
N GLY A 261 -4.73 -2.61 -22.23
CA GLY A 261 -4.03 -2.07 -21.07
C GLY A 261 -4.70 -2.37 -19.75
N TYR A 262 -3.87 -2.53 -18.73
CA TYR A 262 -4.31 -2.82 -17.37
C TYR A 262 -4.83 -1.59 -16.61
N SER A 263 -4.73 -0.41 -17.23
CA SER A 263 -5.03 0.89 -16.63
C SER A 263 -6.49 1.04 -16.16
N GLY A 264 -7.46 0.44 -16.86
CA GLY A 264 -8.86 0.39 -16.39
C GLY A 264 -9.00 -0.32 -15.05
N VAL A 265 -8.29 -1.44 -14.87
CA VAL A 265 -8.26 -2.17 -13.60
C VAL A 265 -7.57 -1.35 -12.52
N VAL A 266 -6.45 -0.68 -12.84
CA VAL A 266 -5.75 0.22 -11.91
C VAL A 266 -6.67 1.33 -11.40
N TYR A 267 -7.41 1.98 -12.29
CA TYR A 267 -8.40 2.99 -11.91
C TYR A 267 -9.51 2.42 -11.04
N GLY A 268 -9.93 1.17 -11.30
CA GLY A 268 -10.89 0.48 -10.44
C GLY A 268 -10.33 0.11 -9.06
N LEU A 269 -9.07 -0.34 -8.96
CA LEU A 269 -8.42 -0.59 -7.67
C LEU A 269 -8.28 0.71 -6.87
N PHE A 270 -7.92 1.81 -7.55
CA PHE A 270 -7.88 3.14 -6.96
C PHE A 270 -9.27 3.58 -6.47
N GLY A 271 -10.30 3.49 -7.30
CA GLY A 271 -11.68 3.84 -6.94
C GLY A 271 -12.22 3.01 -5.77
N TYR A 272 -11.95 1.70 -5.79
CA TYR A 272 -12.27 0.79 -4.69
C TYR A 272 -11.61 1.25 -3.41
N LEU A 273 -10.30 1.50 -3.44
CA LEU A 273 -9.57 1.89 -2.25
C LEU A 273 -10.02 3.27 -1.75
N TRP A 274 -10.30 4.23 -2.63
CA TRP A 274 -10.79 5.57 -2.28
C TRP A 274 -12.13 5.50 -1.54
N MET A 275 -13.12 4.79 -2.10
CA MET A 275 -14.42 4.67 -1.43
C MET A 275 -14.32 3.82 -0.17
N ARG A 276 -13.51 2.76 -0.18
CA ARG A 276 -13.34 1.90 0.99
C ARG A 276 -12.68 2.65 2.15
N SER A 277 -11.58 3.37 1.90
CA SER A 277 -10.84 4.07 2.95
C SER A 277 -11.65 5.21 3.57
N ASN A 278 -12.44 5.93 2.76
CA ASN A 278 -13.19 7.08 3.25
C ASN A 278 -14.46 6.70 4.01
N ASN A 279 -15.02 5.52 3.76
CA ASN A 279 -16.30 5.11 4.33
C ASN A 279 -16.18 4.01 5.41
N ASP A 280 -15.03 3.36 5.52
CA ASP A 280 -14.72 2.35 6.54
C ASP A 280 -13.35 2.62 7.20
N PRO A 281 -13.33 3.37 8.33
CA PRO A 281 -12.11 3.64 9.09
C PRO A 281 -11.40 2.37 9.60
N THR A 282 -12.12 1.25 9.78
CA THR A 282 -11.55 -0.02 10.24
C THR A 282 -10.77 -0.73 9.14
N PHE A 283 -10.90 -0.28 7.88
CA PHE A 283 -10.16 -0.86 6.75
C PHE A 283 -8.65 -0.72 6.92
N GLY A 284 -8.17 0.26 7.71
CA GLY A 284 -6.76 0.38 8.12
C GLY A 284 -5.80 0.76 7.00
N ILE A 285 -6.32 1.21 5.86
CA ILE A 285 -5.57 1.75 4.74
C ILE A 285 -6.19 3.10 4.38
N MET A 286 -5.37 4.14 4.29
CA MET A 286 -5.76 5.47 3.85
C MET A 286 -5.00 5.83 2.58
N ILE A 287 -5.68 6.48 1.64
CA ILE A 287 -5.01 7.15 0.52
C ILE A 287 -4.76 8.61 0.93
N ASN A 288 -3.53 9.08 0.71
CA ASN A 288 -3.19 10.49 0.86
C ASN A 288 -3.93 11.32 -0.21
N GLN A 289 -4.45 12.48 0.20
CA GLN A 289 -5.19 13.38 -0.68
C GLN A 289 -4.42 13.73 -1.97
N SER A 290 -3.10 13.92 -1.88
CA SER A 290 -2.25 14.22 -3.03
C SER A 290 -2.31 13.14 -4.11
N SER A 291 -2.35 11.85 -3.76
CA SER A 291 -2.44 10.78 -4.75
C SER A 291 -3.81 10.72 -5.42
N ILE A 292 -4.89 11.04 -4.70
CA ILE A 292 -6.23 11.19 -5.31
C ILE A 292 -6.19 12.31 -6.35
N ILE A 293 -5.65 13.48 -5.97
CA ILE A 293 -5.57 14.64 -6.88
C ILE A 293 -4.71 14.29 -8.10
N ILE A 294 -3.54 13.68 -7.93
CA ILE A 294 -2.66 13.31 -9.05
C ILE A 294 -3.34 12.31 -10.00
N LEU A 295 -3.98 11.27 -9.48
CA LEU A 295 -4.64 10.26 -10.33
C LEU A 295 -5.88 10.80 -11.02
N MET A 296 -6.61 11.71 -10.39
CA MET A 296 -7.73 12.41 -11.03
C MET A 296 -7.27 13.43 -12.05
N MET A 297 -6.19 14.18 -11.80
CA MET A 297 -5.58 15.05 -12.80
C MET A 297 -5.14 14.23 -14.01
N TRP A 298 -4.41 13.14 -13.81
CA TRP A 298 -4.03 12.23 -14.90
C TRP A 298 -5.24 11.70 -15.67
N PHE A 299 -6.31 11.30 -14.97
CA PHE A 299 -7.55 10.83 -15.58
C PHE A 299 -8.13 11.88 -16.53
N PHE A 300 -8.23 13.13 -16.08
CA PHE A 300 -8.77 14.20 -16.92
C PHE A 300 -7.82 14.58 -18.07
N LEU A 301 -6.50 14.57 -17.86
CA LEU A 301 -5.53 14.78 -18.94
C LEU A 301 -5.68 13.73 -20.06
N CYS A 302 -5.91 12.47 -19.69
CA CYS A 302 -6.23 11.41 -20.65
C CYS A 302 -7.56 11.67 -21.37
N TRP A 303 -8.61 12.05 -20.64
CA TRP A 303 -9.92 12.37 -21.19
C TRP A 303 -9.91 13.56 -22.16
N PHE A 304 -9.07 14.57 -21.91
CA PHE A 304 -8.89 15.72 -22.81
C PHE A 304 -7.93 15.44 -23.98
N GLY A 305 -7.46 14.20 -24.14
CA GLY A 305 -6.63 13.78 -25.27
C GLY A 305 -5.17 14.24 -25.20
N MET A 306 -4.73 14.81 -24.07
CA MET A 306 -3.36 15.34 -23.92
C MET A 306 -2.29 14.24 -23.92
N MET A 307 -2.70 12.99 -23.67
CA MET A 307 -1.83 11.81 -23.65
C MET A 307 -1.95 10.95 -24.93
N GLY A 308 -2.70 11.39 -25.93
CA GLY A 308 -2.97 10.63 -27.16
C GLY A 308 -4.03 9.53 -26.98
N GLY A 309 -3.93 8.44 -27.73
CA GLY A 309 -4.92 7.36 -27.78
C GLY A 309 -5.00 6.55 -26.49
N VAL A 310 -5.87 6.98 -25.57
CA VAL A 310 -6.14 6.33 -24.28
C VAL A 310 -7.57 5.78 -24.26
N ALA A 311 -7.72 4.57 -23.69
CA ALA A 311 -9.01 3.93 -23.48
C ALA A 311 -9.77 4.57 -22.31
N ASN A 312 -10.30 5.77 -22.52
CA ASN A 312 -10.90 6.61 -21.49
C ASN A 312 -12.19 6.01 -20.88
N LEU A 313 -13.01 5.32 -21.68
CA LEU A 313 -14.16 4.57 -21.16
C LEU A 313 -13.72 3.35 -20.34
N ALA A 314 -12.58 2.72 -20.65
CA ALA A 314 -12.03 1.66 -19.80
C ALA A 314 -11.63 2.18 -18.41
N HIS A 315 -10.96 3.35 -18.36
CA HIS A 315 -10.64 4.03 -17.09
C HIS A 315 -11.89 4.35 -16.29
N THR A 316 -12.91 4.87 -16.98
CA THR A 316 -14.15 5.31 -16.35
C THR A 316 -14.98 4.15 -15.84
N GLY A 317 -15.16 3.11 -16.66
CA GLY A 317 -15.87 1.88 -16.27
C GLY A 317 -15.17 1.19 -15.10
N GLY A 318 -13.84 1.10 -15.13
CA GLY A 318 -13.04 0.61 -14.02
C GLY A 318 -13.22 1.44 -12.75
N LEU A 319 -13.02 2.76 -12.83
CA LEU A 319 -13.14 3.69 -11.69
C LEU A 319 -14.51 3.60 -11.03
N VAL A 320 -15.59 3.70 -11.81
CA VAL A 320 -16.97 3.64 -11.30
C VAL A 320 -17.26 2.29 -10.67
N ALA A 321 -16.91 1.18 -11.32
CA ALA A 321 -17.11 -0.16 -10.75
C ALA A 321 -16.33 -0.34 -9.44
N GLY A 322 -15.09 0.15 -9.40
CA GLY A 322 -14.26 0.17 -8.20
C GLY A 322 -14.92 0.96 -7.07
N MET A 323 -15.30 2.21 -7.32
CA MET A 323 -15.96 3.07 -6.34
C MET A 323 -17.23 2.41 -5.79
N LEU A 324 -18.09 1.88 -6.66
CA LEU A 324 -19.32 1.20 -6.25
C LEU A 324 -19.02 -0.02 -5.36
N MET A 325 -18.10 -0.90 -5.76
CA MET A 325 -17.73 -2.05 -4.94
C MET A 325 -17.11 -1.65 -3.60
N GLY A 326 -16.23 -0.65 -3.59
CA GLY A 326 -15.60 -0.13 -2.38
C GLY A 326 -16.61 0.45 -1.41
N PHE A 327 -17.61 1.18 -1.93
CA PHE A 327 -18.71 1.75 -1.16
C PHE A 327 -19.67 0.67 -0.63
N ILE A 328 -20.11 -0.27 -1.47
CA ILE A 328 -21.03 -1.35 -1.05
C ILE A 328 -20.40 -2.17 0.08
N GLN A 329 -19.13 -2.55 -0.06
CA GLN A 329 -18.50 -3.36 0.97
C GLN A 329 -18.15 -2.57 2.24
N SER A 330 -18.03 -1.24 2.19
CA SER A 330 -17.84 -0.42 3.40
C SER A 330 -19.14 -0.36 4.22
N MET A 331 -20.29 -0.42 3.56
CA MET A 331 -21.60 -0.50 4.23
C MET A 331 -21.86 -1.87 4.87
N SER A 332 -21.42 -2.97 4.25
CA SER A 332 -21.71 -4.33 4.73
C SER A 332 -20.93 -4.76 5.98
N ARG A 333 -20.01 -3.92 6.48
CA ARG A 333 -19.22 -4.17 7.69
C ARG A 333 -19.51 -3.20 8.85
N ARG A 334 -20.58 -2.40 8.73
CA ARG A 334 -21.15 -1.64 9.86
C ARG A 334 -22.14 -2.50 10.62
#